data_AF-A0A9X6GD17-F1
#
_entry.id   AF-A0A9X6GD17-F1
#
_cell.length_a   1.000
_cell.length_b   1.000
_cell.length_c   1.000
_cell.angle_alpha   90.00
_cell.angle_beta   90.00
_cell.angle_gamma   90.00
#
_symmetry.space_group_name_H-M   'P 1'
#
loop_
_entity.id
_entity.type
_entity.pdbx_description
1 polymer ?
#
loop_
_entity_poly.entity_id
_entity_poly.type
_entity_poly.pdbx_seq_one_letter_code
_entity_poly.pdbx_strand_id
1 'polypeptide(L)' 'MKKEIDVTSNKVYVVTDGKVLSFNPPESGYGEQVVIWVNGKAGHVKTTSNQMIK' A
#
# COMPACT_ATOMS: atom_id res chain seq x y z
N MET A 1 -4.10 19.72 9.83
CA MET A 1 -2.76 20.02 9.27
C MET A 1 -2.69 19.38 7.89
N LYS A 2 -2.30 20.12 6.85
CA LYS A 2 -2.13 19.57 5.50
C LYS A 2 -0.67 19.14 5.31
N LYS A 3 -0.44 18.07 4.54
CA LYS A 3 0.87 17.56 4.16
C LYS A 3 0.87 17.39 2.64
N GLU A 4 2.00 17.73 2.02
CA GLU A 4 2.19 17.56 0.58
C GLU A 4 2.91 16.24 0.30
N ILE A 5 2.60 15.63 -0.84
CA ILE A 5 3.21 14.39 -1.32
C ILE A 5 3.75 14.66 -2.71
N ASP A 6 5.03 14.38 -2.92
CA ASP A 6 5.66 14.38 -4.23
C ASP A 6 5.20 13.14 -5.03
N VAL A 7 4.59 13.37 -6.19
CA VAL A 7 4.05 12.33 -7.09
C VAL A 7 4.92 12.10 -8.33
N THR A 8 6.14 12.65 -8.37
CA THR A 8 7.07 12.46 -9.50
C THR A 8 7.76 11.10 -9.50
N SER A 9 7.66 10.32 -8.42
CA SER A 9 8.24 8.97 -8.30
C SER A 9 7.27 7.98 -7.67
N ASN A 10 7.35 6.71 -8.08
CA ASN A 10 6.51 5.65 -7.53
C ASN A 10 6.94 5.30 -6.10
N LYS A 11 6.01 5.38 -5.15
CA LYS A 11 6.23 5.19 -3.71
C LYS A 11 4.99 4.60 -3.05
N VAL A 12 5.19 3.85 -1.97
CA VAL A 12 4.12 3.42 -1.06
C VAL A 12 4.07 4.38 0.12
N TYR A 13 2.86 4.82 0.50
CA TYR A 13 2.67 5.76 1.61
C TYR A 13 1.81 5.17 2.72
N VAL A 14 2.20 5.43 3.97
CA VAL A 14 1.40 5.12 5.17
C VAL A 14 1.07 6.43 5.89
N VAL A 15 -0.23 6.66 6.14
CA VAL A 15 -0.72 7.83 6.88
C VAL A 15 -1.18 7.37 8.26
N THR A 16 -0.47 7.79 9.31
CA THR A 16 -0.77 7.43 10.71
C THR A 16 -0.32 8.56 11.64
N ASP A 17 -1.06 8.81 12.71
CA ASP A 17 -0.71 9.79 13.76
C ASP A 17 -0.36 11.19 13.22
N GLY A 18 -1.03 11.63 12.16
CA GLY A 18 -0.76 12.91 11.50
C GLY A 18 0.57 12.98 10.74
N LYS A 19 1.25 11.84 10.55
CA LYS A 19 2.49 11.67 9.79
C LYS A 19 2.22 10.97 8.46
N VAL A 20 3.06 11.28 7.48
CA VAL A 20 3.12 10.59 6.18
C VAL A 20 4.49 9.94 6.11
N LEU A 21 4.52 8.60 6.05
CA LEU A 21 5.73 7.81 5.85
C LEU A 21 5.79 7.34 4.40
N SER A 22 6.96 7.35 3.79
CA SER A 22 7.18 6.88 2.41
C SER A 22 8.15 5.71 2.37
N PHE A 23 7.85 4.75 1.49
CA PHE A 23 8.63 3.54 1.30
C PHE A 23 8.85 3.32 -0.20
N ASN A 24 9.95 2.66 -0.55
CA ASN A 24 10.09 2.15 -1.90
C ASN A 24 9.04 1.05 -2.12
N PRO A 25 8.43 0.98 -3.32
CA PRO A 25 7.62 -0.18 -3.65
C PRO A 25 8.49 -1.44 -3.53
N PRO A 26 7.89 -2.60 -3.19
CA PRO A 26 8.63 -3.86 -3.16
C PRO A 26 9.33 -4.09 -4.51
N GLU A 27 10.59 -4.52 -4.46
CA GLU A 27 11.46 -4.70 -5.65
C GLU A 27 10.91 -5.74 -6.63
N SER A 28 10.09 -6.66 -6.13
CA SER A 28 9.44 -7.70 -6.93
C SER A 28 8.12 -8.12 -6.31
N GLY A 29 7.30 -8.78 -7.12
CA GLY A 29 5.96 -9.23 -6.76
C GLY A 29 4.97 -8.75 -7.79
N TYR A 30 4.27 -9.69 -8.42
CA TYR A 30 3.13 -9.34 -9.24
C TYR A 30 1.88 -9.69 -8.44
N GLY A 31 1.08 -8.68 -8.11
CA GLY A 31 -0.11 -8.89 -7.31
C GLY A 31 -0.64 -7.62 -6.67
N GLU A 32 -1.87 -7.72 -6.17
CA GLU A 32 -2.57 -6.67 -5.44
C GLU A 32 -2.97 -7.25 -4.09
N GLN A 33 -2.67 -6.55 -3.00
CA GLN A 33 -3.21 -6.89 -1.69
C GLN A 33 -4.07 -5.74 -1.18
N VAL A 34 -5.36 -6.01 -0.97
CA VAL A 34 -6.33 -5.06 -0.41
C VAL A 34 -6.75 -5.55 0.96
N VAL A 35 -6.50 -4.75 1.99
CA VAL A 35 -6.96 -5.01 3.36
C VAL A 35 -8.19 -4.15 3.64
N ILE A 36 -9.30 -4.79 3.94
CA ILE A 36 -10.58 -4.12 4.26
C ILE A 36 -10.73 -4.09 5.77
N TRP A 37 -10.89 -2.88 6.30
CA TRP A 37 -11.06 -2.65 7.73
C TRP A 37 -12.55 -2.54 8.09
N VAL A 38 -12.97 -3.28 9.11
CA VAL A 38 -14.34 -3.26 9.66
C VAL A 38 -14.23 -2.97 11.15
N ASN A 39 -14.84 -1.87 11.60
CA ASN A 39 -14.80 -1.42 13.01
C ASN A 39 -13.36 -1.27 13.58
N GLY A 40 -12.45 -0.68 12.79
CA GLY A 40 -11.07 -0.44 13.21
C GLY A 40 -10.18 -1.69 13.30
N LYS A 41 -10.66 -2.85 12.84
CA LYS A 41 -9.90 -4.10 12.75
C LYS A 41 -9.85 -4.58 11.30
N ALA A 42 -8.77 -5.25 10.91
CA ALA A 42 -8.70 -5.89 9.60
C ALA A 42 -9.75 -7.01 9.54
N GLY A 43 -10.78 -6.84 8.71
CA GLY A 43 -11.90 -7.77 8.56
C GLY A 43 -11.71 -8.72 7.38
N HIS A 44 -11.14 -8.24 6.28
CA HIS A 44 -10.91 -9.05 5.08
C HIS A 44 -9.58 -8.70 4.42
N VAL A 45 -8.99 -9.69 3.75
CA VAL A 45 -7.83 -9.50 2.88
C VAL A 45 -8.14 -10.12 1.53
N LYS A 46 -7.98 -9.35 0.46
CA LYS A 46 -7.98 -9.85 -0.90
C LYS A 46 -6.55 -9.83 -1.41
N THR A 47 -6.05 -10.98 -1.85
CA THR A 47 -4.75 -11.10 -2.49
C THR A 47 -4.93 -11.62 -3.90
N THR A 48 -4.47 -10.84 -4.88
CA THR A 48 -4.28 -11.26 -6.25
C THR A 48 -2.79 -11.51 -6.42
N SER A 49 -2.40 -12.68 -6.92
CA SER A 49 -1.01 -12.96 -7.32
C SER A 49 -0.98 -13.20 -8.82
N ASN A 50 -0.10 -12.52 -9.54
CA ASN A 50 0.21 -12.87 -10.91
C ASN A 50 1.58 -13.56 -10.91
N GLN A 51 1.77 -14.53 -11.80
CA GLN A 51 3.06 -15.15 -12.02
C GLN A 51 3.27 -15.26 -13.52
N MET A 52 4.47 -14.95 -13.98
CA MET A 52 4.85 -15.21 -15.36
C MET A 52 5.06 -16.72 -15.52
N ILE A 53 4.28 -17.35 -16.39
CA ILE A 53 4.44 -18.78 -16.70
C ILE A 53 5.71 -18.90 -17.57
N LYS A 54 6.63 -19.79 -17.18
CA LYS A 54 7.85 -20.12 -17.93
C LYS A 54 7.59 -21.16 -19.01
#